data_AF-A0A821NKS4-F1
#
_entry.id   AF-A0A821NKS4-F1
#
_cell.length_a   1.000
_cell.length_b   1.000
_cell.length_c   1.000
_cell.angle_alpha   90.00
_cell.angle_beta   90.00
_cell.angle_gamma   90.00
#
_symmetry.space_group_name_H-M   'P 1'
#
loop_
_entity.id
_entity.type
_entity.pdbx_description
1 polymer ?
#
loop_
_entity_poly.entity_id
_entity_poly.type
_entity_poly.pdbx_seq_one_letter_code
_entity_poly.pdbx_strand_id
1 'polypeptide(L)'
;ISWILLAAFIYIFRKRQCTQSVLRHKKLNEINKNEEQYIKARFDELPSWVFFPDIERAEWINRIIKQAWPYANRYLDQAVFRDVLVPLVRGTSSTLADFSFQKLDLGEIPPRIRGVKVYTDNVRDQIMMDIEVFFFSVSYAGDAIIKAKL
;
A
#
# COMPACT_ATOMS: atom_id res chain seq x y z
N ILE A 1 18.81 7.43 -52.70
CA ILE A 1 18.95 5.96 -52.56
C ILE A 1 19.71 5.55 -51.29
N SER A 2 20.88 6.13 -50.97
CA SER A 2 21.67 5.76 -49.77
C SER A 2 20.95 5.92 -48.41
N TRP A 3 20.19 7.00 -48.21
CA TRP A 3 19.45 7.22 -46.95
C TRP A 3 18.35 6.20 -46.65
N ILE A 4 17.72 5.66 -47.70
CA ILE A 4 16.67 4.63 -47.56
C ILE A 4 17.29 3.32 -47.07
N LEU A 5 18.49 2.98 -47.57
CA LEU A 5 19.23 1.81 -47.12
C LEU A 5 19.71 1.95 -45.67
N LEU A 6 20.16 3.15 -45.28
CA LEU A 6 20.56 3.43 -43.89
C LEU A 6 19.36 3.30 -42.94
N ALA A 7 18.20 3.87 -43.31
CA ALA A 7 16.97 3.76 -42.53
C ALA A 7 16.50 2.30 -42.40
N ALA A 8 16.54 1.54 -43.50
CA ALA A 8 16.20 0.12 -43.49
C ALA A 8 17.17 -0.70 -42.62
N PHE A 9 18.47 -0.41 -42.68
CA PHE A 9 19.49 -1.06 -41.86
C PHE A 9 19.27 -0.77 -40.37
N ILE A 10 19.04 0.49 -40.00
CA ILE A 10 18.73 0.88 -38.61
C ILE A 10 17.44 0.23 -38.14
N TYR A 11 16.39 0.18 -38.97
CA TYR A 11 15.13 -0.48 -38.64
C TYR A 11 15.32 -1.98 -38.35
N ILE A 12 16.05 -2.69 -39.22
CA ILE A 12 16.35 -4.13 -39.03
C ILE A 12 17.23 -4.34 -37.80
N PHE A 13 18.23 -3.50 -37.58
CA PHE A 13 19.12 -3.59 -36.43
C PHE A 13 18.36 -3.39 -35.12
N ARG A 14 17.52 -2.35 -35.03
CA ARG A 14 16.65 -2.11 -33.86
C ARG A 14 15.66 -3.24 -33.64
N LYS A 15 15.04 -3.76 -34.71
CA LYS A 15 14.11 -4.90 -34.63
C LYS A 15 14.80 -6.16 -34.10
N ARG A 16 16.01 -6.46 -34.58
CA ARG A 16 16.84 -7.58 -34.08
C ARG A 16 17.22 -7.38 -32.61
N GLN A 17 17.66 -6.18 -32.24
CA GLN A 17 18.09 -5.89 -30.88
C GLN A 17 16.93 -5.96 -29.88
N CYS A 18 15.75 -5.44 -30.23
CA CYS A 18 14.54 -5.56 -29.42
C CYS A 18 14.11 -7.03 -29.26
N THR A 19 14.11 -7.81 -30.34
CA THR A 19 13.77 -9.24 -30.32
C THR A 19 14.71 -10.03 -29.40
N GLN A 20 16.02 -9.76 -29.49
CA GLN A 20 17.02 -10.39 -28.63
C GLN A 20 16.83 -10.03 -27.15
N SER A 21 16.53 -8.76 -26.84
CA SER A 21 16.23 -8.32 -25.49
C SER A 21 14.98 -9.03 -24.94
N VAL A 22 13.90 -9.14 -25.71
CA VAL A 22 12.68 -9.84 -25.27
C VAL A 22 12.93 -11.34 -25.03
N LEU A 23 13.68 -12.01 -25.89
CA LEU A 23 14.01 -13.43 -25.72
C LEU A 23 14.84 -13.71 -24.46
N ARG A 24 15.78 -12.82 -24.12
CA ARG A 24 16.58 -12.92 -22.89
C ARG A 24 15.69 -12.85 -21.64
N HIS A 25 14.74 -11.91 -21.60
CA HIS A 25 13.80 -11.79 -20.48
C HIS A 25 12.88 -13.03 -20.38
N LYS A 26 12.42 -13.57 -21.51
CA LYS A 26 11.63 -14.82 -21.51
C LYS A 26 12.41 -16.00 -20.94
N LYS A 27 13.67 -16.17 -21.34
CA LYS A 27 14.54 -17.25 -20.85
C LYS A 27 14.81 -17.12 -19.34
N LEU A 28 15.06 -15.91 -18.85
CA LEU A 28 15.24 -15.66 -17.41
C LEU A 28 13.96 -15.97 -16.61
N ASN A 29 12.80 -15.58 -17.13
CA ASN A 29 11.51 -15.89 -16.50
C ASN A 29 11.21 -17.39 -16.48
N GLU A 30 11.59 -18.14 -17.53
CA GLU A 30 11.45 -19.60 -17.56
C GLU A 30 12.38 -20.30 -16.57
N ILE A 31 13.62 -19.82 -16.42
CA ILE A 31 14.57 -20.32 -15.41
C ILE A 31 14.02 -20.09 -14.00
N ASN A 32 13.59 -18.86 -13.67
CA ASN A 32 13.01 -18.53 -12.37
C ASN A 32 11.77 -19.39 -12.06
N LYS A 33 10.88 -19.61 -13.05
CA LYS A 33 9.70 -20.47 -12.88
C LYS A 33 10.07 -21.92 -12.60
N ASN A 34 11.08 -22.45 -13.29
CA ASN A 34 11.57 -23.80 -13.04
C ASN A 34 12.15 -23.89 -11.62
N GLU A 35 13.01 -22.96 -11.21
CA GLU A 35 13.59 -22.92 -9.87
C GLU A 35 12.51 -22.86 -8.78
N GLU A 36 11.50 -22.00 -8.94
CA GLU A 36 10.36 -21.95 -8.04
C GLU A 36 9.60 -23.27 -7.98
N GLN A 37 9.40 -23.96 -9.11
CA GLN A 37 8.74 -25.27 -9.14
C GLN A 37 9.56 -26.36 -8.44
N TYR A 38 10.88 -26.37 -8.62
CA TYR A 38 11.78 -27.30 -7.93
C TYR A 38 11.82 -27.06 -6.43
N ILE A 39 11.87 -25.80 -6.00
CA ILE A 39 11.80 -25.42 -4.58
C ILE A 39 10.43 -25.81 -4.01
N LYS A 40 9.34 -25.58 -4.77
CA LYS A 40 7.98 -25.94 -4.37
C LYS A 40 7.78 -27.45 -4.20
N ALA A 41 8.32 -28.25 -5.11
CA ALA A 41 8.22 -29.71 -5.05
C ALA A 41 8.97 -30.34 -3.88
N ARG A 42 9.87 -29.60 -3.22
CA ARG A 42 10.70 -30.07 -2.11
C ARG A 42 10.39 -29.41 -0.77
N PHE A 43 9.22 -28.75 -0.68
CA PHE A 43 8.78 -28.05 0.54
C PHE A 43 8.74 -28.96 1.79
N ASP A 44 8.43 -30.25 1.62
CA ASP A 44 8.37 -31.22 2.73
C ASP A 44 9.74 -31.55 3.33
N GLU A 45 10.85 -31.20 2.66
CA GLU A 45 12.22 -31.45 3.12
C GLU A 45 12.96 -30.17 3.57
N LEU A 46 12.30 -29.01 3.55
CA LEU A 46 12.93 -27.76 3.94
C LEU A 46 13.02 -27.63 5.47
N PRO A 47 14.17 -27.19 6.02
CA PRO A 47 14.28 -26.91 7.45
C PRO A 47 13.24 -25.88 7.88
N SER A 48 12.72 -26.00 9.11
CA SER A 48 11.73 -25.07 9.68
C SER A 48 12.17 -23.59 9.74
N TRP A 49 13.45 -23.32 9.50
CA TRP A 49 14.07 -21.99 9.41
C TRP A 49 13.96 -21.37 8.02
N VAL A 50 13.55 -22.16 7.01
CA VAL A 50 13.21 -21.76 5.64
C VAL A 50 11.68 -21.78 5.48
N PHE A 51 10.99 -21.30 6.51
CA PHE A 51 9.55 -21.03 6.43
C PHE A 51 9.39 -19.59 5.97
N PHE A 52 8.78 -19.38 4.81
CA PHE A 52 8.35 -18.07 4.36
C PHE A 52 6.93 -17.85 4.88
N PRO A 53 6.72 -17.11 5.98
CA PRO A 53 5.37 -16.81 6.42
C PRO A 53 4.68 -15.98 5.32
N ASP A 54 3.45 -16.35 4.95
CA ASP A 54 2.60 -15.57 4.03
C ASP A 54 2.36 -14.12 4.50
N ILE A 55 2.71 -13.83 5.77
CA ILE A 55 2.61 -12.54 6.42
C ILE A 55 4.02 -11.97 6.54
N GLU A 56 4.36 -11.08 5.63
CA GLU A 56 5.61 -10.33 5.73
C GLU A 56 5.52 -9.32 6.89
N ARG A 57 6.51 -9.35 7.78
CA ARG A 57 6.65 -8.36 8.85
C ARG A 57 7.18 -7.07 8.24
N ALA A 58 6.28 -6.20 7.78
CA ALA A 58 6.60 -4.91 7.18
C ALA A 58 7.03 -3.86 8.23
N GLU A 59 8.07 -4.16 9.01
CA GLU A 59 8.54 -3.28 10.08
C GLU A 59 9.08 -1.94 9.55
N TRP A 60 9.60 -1.92 8.33
CA TRP A 60 10.00 -0.69 7.66
C TRP A 60 8.80 0.25 7.41
N ILE A 61 7.61 -0.27 7.09
CA ILE A 61 6.39 0.54 6.92
C ILE A 61 6.02 1.17 8.26
N ASN A 62 6.10 0.40 9.35
CA ASN A 62 5.83 0.93 10.69
C ASN A 62 6.78 2.08 11.05
N ARG A 63 8.05 2.05 10.61
CA ARG A 63 9.00 3.16 10.80
C ARG A 63 8.58 4.41 10.02
N ILE A 64 8.14 4.25 8.78
CA ILE A 64 7.63 5.36 7.94
C ILE A 64 6.38 5.96 8.56
N ILE A 65 5.40 5.13 8.93
CA ILE A 65 4.16 5.59 9.58
C ILE A 65 4.48 6.36 10.86
N LYS A 66 5.41 5.86 11.68
CA LYS A 66 5.83 6.55 12.91
C LYS A 66 6.41 7.94 12.63
N GLN A 67 7.21 8.08 11.58
CA GLN A 67 7.78 9.37 11.20
C GLN A 67 6.75 10.31 10.55
N ALA A 68 5.78 9.76 9.82
CA ALA A 68 4.72 10.52 9.14
C ALA A 68 3.57 10.93 10.08
N TRP A 69 3.33 10.19 11.16
CA TRP A 69 2.24 10.40 12.12
C TRP A 69 2.06 11.83 12.64
N PRO A 70 3.11 12.56 13.08
CA PRO A 70 2.93 13.95 13.53
C PRO A 70 2.38 14.87 12.44
N TYR A 71 2.70 14.60 11.16
CA TYR A 71 2.17 15.34 10.03
C TYR A 71 0.75 14.89 9.69
N ALA A 72 0.49 13.57 9.75
CA ALA A 72 -0.83 12.99 9.55
C ALA A 72 -1.83 13.53 10.57
N ASN A 73 -1.47 13.63 11.85
CA ASN A 73 -2.35 14.21 12.88
C ASN A 73 -2.76 15.65 12.56
N ARG A 74 -1.82 16.49 12.13
CA ARG A 74 -2.12 17.88 11.74
C ARG A 74 -3.05 17.93 10.53
N TYR A 75 -2.79 17.09 9.53
CA TYR A 75 -3.63 17.03 8.33
C TYR A 75 -5.02 16.50 8.64
N LEU A 76 -5.13 15.46 9.46
CA LEU A 76 -6.39 14.84 9.82
C LEU A 76 -7.28 15.85 10.57
N ASP A 77 -6.74 16.56 11.58
CA ASP A 77 -7.47 17.61 12.33
C ASP A 77 -8.04 18.69 11.39
N GLN A 78 -7.27 19.12 10.39
CA GLN A 78 -7.69 20.18 9.47
C GLN A 78 -8.59 19.67 8.34
N ALA A 79 -8.11 18.75 7.51
CA ALA A 79 -8.75 18.39 6.25
C ALA A 79 -9.84 17.32 6.38
N VAL A 80 -9.71 16.37 7.32
CA VAL A 80 -10.68 15.27 7.42
C VAL A 80 -11.77 15.59 8.42
N PHE A 81 -11.40 16.11 9.59
CA PHE A 81 -12.41 16.35 10.63
C PHE A 81 -13.25 17.60 10.38
N ARG A 82 -12.61 18.74 10.08
CA ARG A 82 -13.36 20.01 9.89
C ARG A 82 -14.08 20.07 8.55
N ASP A 83 -13.45 19.60 7.48
CA ASP A 83 -14.02 19.77 6.13
C ASP A 83 -14.92 18.61 5.69
N VAL A 84 -14.75 17.41 6.27
CA VAL A 84 -15.52 16.22 5.87
C VAL A 84 -16.45 15.75 6.98
N LEU A 85 -15.93 15.45 8.18
CA LEU A 85 -16.74 14.86 9.25
C LEU A 85 -17.74 15.84 9.87
N VAL A 86 -17.37 17.11 10.10
CA VAL A 86 -18.32 18.11 10.64
C VAL A 86 -19.51 18.31 9.70
N PRO A 87 -19.33 18.52 8.38
CA PRO A 87 -20.47 18.60 7.45
C PRO A 87 -21.30 17.32 7.39
N LEU A 88 -20.66 16.14 7.43
CA LEU A 88 -21.39 14.86 7.46
C LEU A 88 -22.28 14.75 8.70
N VAL A 89 -21.76 15.06 9.89
CA VAL A 89 -22.52 14.99 11.15
C VAL A 89 -23.62 16.06 11.22
N ARG A 90 -23.39 17.26 10.66
CA ARG A 90 -24.44 18.28 10.55
C ARG A 90 -25.55 17.88 9.57
N GLY A 91 -25.20 17.11 8.54
CA GLY A 91 -26.13 16.61 7.53
C GLY A 91 -27.03 15.46 8.01
N THR A 92 -26.67 14.75 9.09
CA THR A 92 -27.44 13.60 9.57
C THR A 92 -28.64 14.00 10.44
N SER A 93 -28.61 15.15 11.11
CA SER A 93 -29.76 15.63 11.91
C SER A 93 -29.74 17.14 12.10
N SER A 94 -30.92 17.77 12.00
CA SER A 94 -31.11 19.19 12.28
C SER A 94 -30.73 19.57 13.72
N THR A 95 -30.81 18.64 14.67
CA THR A 95 -30.41 18.84 16.07
C THR A 95 -28.90 18.94 16.26
N LEU A 96 -28.11 18.52 15.26
CA LEU A 96 -26.65 18.55 15.26
C LEU A 96 -26.10 19.64 14.34
N ALA A 97 -26.94 20.56 13.85
CA ALA A 97 -26.55 21.60 12.90
C ALA A 97 -25.42 22.51 13.42
N ASP A 98 -25.37 22.76 14.73
CA ASP A 98 -24.34 23.55 15.41
C ASP A 98 -23.16 22.73 15.94
N PHE A 99 -23.07 21.45 15.58
CA PHE A 99 -21.97 20.59 15.99
C PHE A 99 -20.62 21.12 15.48
N SER A 100 -19.63 21.27 16.36
CA SER A 100 -18.28 21.69 15.98
C SER A 100 -17.22 21.02 16.86
N PHE A 101 -16.09 20.65 16.27
CA PHE A 101 -14.93 20.14 17.01
C PHE A 101 -13.98 21.29 17.37
N GLN A 102 -13.60 21.38 18.64
CA GLN A 102 -12.72 22.45 19.13
C GLN A 102 -11.24 22.15 18.81
N LYS A 103 -10.78 20.93 19.15
CA LYS A 103 -9.45 20.41 18.85
C LYS A 103 -9.53 18.89 18.86
N LEU A 104 -9.08 18.24 17.79
CA LEU A 104 -9.03 16.78 17.75
C LEU A 104 -7.57 16.32 17.60
N ASP A 105 -7.14 15.52 18.56
CA ASP A 105 -5.83 14.88 18.54
C ASP A 105 -6.04 13.36 18.60
N LEU A 106 -5.44 12.65 17.64
CA LEU A 106 -5.70 11.22 17.43
C LEU A 106 -4.81 10.31 18.26
N GLY A 107 -3.73 10.81 18.84
CA GLY A 107 -2.68 9.91 19.28
C GLY A 107 -1.32 10.53 19.20
N GLU A 108 -0.49 10.39 20.22
CA GLU A 108 0.96 10.34 19.98
C GLU A 108 1.37 8.98 19.37
N ILE A 109 0.56 7.95 19.60
CA ILE A 109 0.86 6.58 19.17
C ILE A 109 0.26 6.33 17.78
N PRO A 110 1.09 6.05 16.76
CA PRO A 110 0.61 5.69 15.42
C PRO A 110 0.01 4.28 15.37
N PRO A 111 -0.84 4.00 14.38
CA PRO A 111 -1.27 2.64 14.08
C PRO A 111 -0.07 1.78 13.64
N ARG A 112 -0.11 0.50 14.01
CA ARG A 112 0.93 -0.47 13.67
C ARG A 112 0.37 -1.54 12.73
N ILE A 113 1.06 -1.78 11.63
CA ILE A 113 0.77 -2.88 10.72
C ILE A 113 1.36 -4.17 11.32
N ARG A 114 0.50 -5.16 11.56
CA ARG A 114 0.88 -6.49 12.08
C ARG A 114 1.30 -7.41 10.94
N GLY A 115 0.61 -7.33 9.81
CA GLY A 115 0.80 -8.22 8.69
C GLY A 115 0.24 -7.63 7.40
N VAL A 116 0.87 -7.99 6.29
CA VAL A 116 0.39 -7.67 4.95
C VAL A 116 0.33 -8.97 4.16
N LYS A 117 -0.81 -9.23 3.51
CA LYS A 117 -1.00 -10.37 2.63
C LYS A 117 -1.35 -9.86 1.24
N VAL A 118 -0.50 -10.17 0.26
CA VAL A 118 -0.70 -9.77 -1.14
C VAL A 118 -1.20 -10.96 -1.93
N TYR A 119 -2.34 -10.80 -2.59
CA TYR A 119 -2.88 -11.81 -3.48
C TYR A 119 -2.40 -11.51 -4.90
N THR A 120 -1.67 -12.47 -5.48
CA THR A 120 -1.17 -12.39 -6.86
C THR A 120 -2.03 -13.18 -7.84
N ASP A 121 -3.19 -13.68 -7.40
CA ASP A 121 -4.05 -14.53 -8.21
C ASP A 121 -4.85 -13.75 -9.27
N ASN A 122 -4.45 -13.94 -10.51
CA ASN A 122 -5.29 -14.09 -11.71
C ASN A 122 -6.26 -12.95 -12.11
N VAL A 123 -5.91 -11.69 -11.88
CA VAL A 123 -6.44 -10.58 -12.70
C VAL A 123 -5.29 -9.78 -13.29
N ARG A 124 -5.19 -9.72 -14.62
CA ARG A 124 -4.20 -8.86 -15.28
C ARG A 124 -4.51 -7.41 -14.86
N ASP A 125 -3.49 -6.73 -14.33
CA ASP A 125 -3.48 -5.30 -13.96
C ASP A 125 -4.11 -4.89 -12.61
N GLN A 126 -4.33 -5.82 -11.65
CA GLN A 126 -4.75 -5.44 -10.29
C GLN A 126 -3.90 -6.12 -9.21
N ILE A 127 -3.61 -5.37 -8.15
CA ILE A 127 -2.93 -5.88 -6.96
C ILE A 127 -3.93 -5.79 -5.80
N MET A 128 -4.33 -6.94 -5.28
CA MET A 128 -5.19 -7.04 -4.10
C MET A 128 -4.32 -7.30 -2.87
N MET A 129 -4.58 -6.55 -1.79
CA MET A 129 -3.76 -6.61 -0.57
C MET A 129 -4.64 -6.47 0.66
N ASP A 130 -4.52 -7.41 1.59
CA ASP A 130 -5.06 -7.30 2.94
C ASP A 130 -3.98 -6.77 3.87
N ILE A 131 -4.29 -5.71 4.61
CA ILE A 131 -3.40 -5.10 5.60
C ILE A 131 -4.06 -5.24 6.97
N GLU A 132 -3.40 -5.96 7.88
CA GLU A 132 -3.83 -6.05 9.27
C GLU A 132 -3.27 -4.87 10.06
N VAL A 133 -4.14 -3.93 10.43
CA VAL A 133 -3.79 -2.73 11.19
C VAL A 133 -4.24 -2.87 12.64
N PHE A 134 -3.33 -2.59 13.56
CA PHE A 134 -3.57 -2.54 14.99
C PHE A 134 -3.51 -1.10 15.50
N PHE A 135 -4.58 -0.67 16.16
CA PHE A 135 -4.67 0.65 16.79
C PHE A 135 -4.46 0.51 18.29
N PHE A 136 -3.47 1.21 18.83
CA PHE A 136 -3.34 1.40 20.28
C PHE A 136 -4.09 2.68 20.65
N SER A 137 -5.32 2.54 21.13
CA SER A 137 -6.04 3.66 21.71
C SER A 137 -5.55 3.86 23.14
N VAL A 138 -4.84 4.96 23.40
CA VAL A 138 -4.82 5.52 24.75
C VAL A 138 -6.15 6.24 24.88
N SER A 139 -6.98 5.82 25.82
CA SER A 139 -8.27 6.46 26.11
C SER A 139 -8.04 7.97 26.24
N TYR A 140 -8.40 8.71 25.18
CA TYR A 140 -8.41 10.16 25.22
C TYR A 140 -9.55 10.56 26.13
N ALA A 141 -9.23 10.90 27.39
CA ALA A 141 -10.05 11.77 28.22
C ALA A 141 -9.94 13.21 27.69
N GLY A 142 -10.14 13.39 26.39
CA GLY A 142 -10.43 14.69 25.83
C GLY A 142 -11.92 14.86 26.03
N ASP A 143 -12.32 15.76 26.93
CA ASP A 143 -13.70 16.22 26.96
C ASP A 143 -14.01 16.79 25.58
N ALA A 144 -14.63 15.99 24.72
CA ALA A 144 -15.37 16.53 23.60
C ALA A 144 -16.52 17.28 24.28
N ILE A 145 -16.30 18.55 24.62
CA ILE A 145 -17.36 19.41 25.08
C ILE A 145 -18.26 19.62 23.87
N ILE A 146 -19.21 18.70 23.71
CA ILE A 146 -20.34 18.83 22.82
C ILE A 146 -21.15 19.99 23.41
N LYS A 147 -20.82 21.22 23.01
CA LYS A 147 -21.70 22.35 23.22
C LYS A 147 -22.83 22.22 22.19
N ALA A 148 -23.76 21.31 22.47
CA ALA A 148 -25.09 21.39 21.87
C ALA A 148 -25.76 22.61 22.51
N LYS A 149 -25.73 23.75 21.81
CA LYS A 149 -26.76 24.75 22.04
C LYS A 149 -28.03 24.20 21.41
N LEU A 150 -28.97 23.77 22.25
CA LEU A 150 -30.38 23.67 21.87
C LEU A 150 -30.90 25.06 21.45
#